data_AF-A0A821EC23-F1
#
_entry.id   AF-A0A821EC23-F1
#
_cell.length_a   1.000
_cell.length_b   1.000
_cell.length_c   1.000
_cell.angle_alpha   90.00
_cell.angle_beta   90.00
_cell.angle_gamma   90.00
#
_symmetry.space_group_name_H-M   'P 1'
#
loop_
_entity.id
_entity.type
_entity.pdbx_description
1 polymer ?
#
loop_
_entity_poly.entity_id
_entity_poly.type
_entity_poly.pdbx_seq_one_letter_code
_entity_poly.pdbx_strand_id
1 'polypeptide(L)'
;MSSDLVHRLRTWSSKQIFIVFAAFLVYVLADGTTFSFGLYVDELIDEYSKSQKNTFLIISILAALTQSIPLLLSPLVCWWTTKFGASLTLFIGCFVSASGYILPFVLHYYKTYWIPAIGYGCLLSVGLTFCYVPAYLTLPFYFEDDRGLATGLAVSGSGVGQVALAIIVKACFIEYEWRGASLITEVSGQKFPLQPITVT
;
A
#
# COMPACT_ATOMS: atom_id res chain seq x y z
N MET A 1 4.54 30.68 -20.49
CA MET A 1 4.61 29.27 -20.05
C MET A 1 4.27 29.08 -18.58
N SER A 2 4.98 29.68 -17.61
CA SER A 2 4.57 29.61 -16.18
C SER A 2 3.30 30.42 -15.87
N SER A 3 3.10 31.57 -16.53
CA SER A 3 1.91 32.42 -16.41
C SER A 3 0.62 31.73 -16.87
N ASP A 4 0.70 30.92 -17.92
CA ASP A 4 -0.46 30.22 -18.51
C ASP A 4 -0.96 29.08 -17.60
N LEU A 5 -0.04 28.39 -16.92
CA LEU A 5 -0.36 27.34 -15.95
C LEU A 5 -1.07 27.92 -14.72
N VAL A 6 -0.59 29.04 -14.18
CA VAL A 6 -1.23 29.68 -13.03
C VAL A 6 -2.63 30.18 -13.40
N HIS A 7 -2.81 30.67 -14.62
CA HIS A 7 -4.13 31.08 -15.11
C HIS A 7 -5.09 29.90 -15.29
N ARG A 8 -4.60 28.75 -15.80
CA ARG A 8 -5.36 27.49 -15.88
C ARG A 8 -5.76 26.95 -14.51
N LEU A 9 -4.83 26.93 -13.55
CA LEU A 9 -5.09 26.52 -12.17
C LEU A 9 -6.14 27.40 -11.48
N ARG A 10 -6.16 28.71 -11.78
CA ARG A 10 -7.15 29.65 -11.22
C ARG A 10 -8.55 29.45 -11.81
N THR A 11 -8.67 28.90 -13.02
CA THR A 11 -9.98 28.63 -13.64
C THR A 11 -10.68 27.38 -13.10
N TRP A 12 -10.00 26.57 -12.27
CA TRP A 12 -10.57 25.34 -11.73
C TRP A 12 -11.67 25.62 -10.70
N SER A 13 -12.77 24.87 -10.81
CA SER A 13 -13.87 24.92 -9.85
C SER A 13 -13.46 24.32 -8.50
N SER A 14 -14.04 24.78 -7.38
CA SER A 14 -13.76 24.22 -6.04
C SER A 14 -13.97 22.70 -5.96
N LYS A 15 -14.89 22.14 -6.76
CA LYS A 15 -15.15 20.69 -6.84
C LYS A 15 -13.99 19.93 -7.48
N GLN A 16 -13.41 20.49 -8.55
CA GLN A 16 -12.28 19.93 -9.28
C GLN A 16 -11.03 19.84 -8.38
N ILE A 17 -10.75 20.91 -7.63
CA ILE A 17 -9.65 20.93 -6.66
C ILE A 17 -9.83 19.85 -5.59
N PHE A 18 -11.04 19.70 -5.06
CA PHE A 18 -11.35 18.66 -4.07
C PHE A 18 -11.13 17.25 -4.61
N ILE A 19 -11.50 16.98 -5.86
CA ILE A 19 -11.31 15.66 -6.49
C ILE A 19 -9.82 15.36 -6.71
N VAL A 20 -9.03 16.33 -7.18
CA VAL A 20 -7.57 16.16 -7.34
C VAL A 20 -6.91 15.90 -6.00
N PHE A 21 -7.31 16.65 -4.95
CA PHE A 21 -6.80 16.45 -3.61
C PHE A 21 -7.19 15.08 -3.02
N ALA A 22 -8.43 14.64 -3.23
CA ALA A 22 -8.88 13.32 -2.81
C ALA A 22 -8.11 12.21 -3.54
N ALA A 23 -7.92 12.33 -4.86
CA ALA A 23 -7.11 11.39 -5.63
C ALA A 23 -5.66 11.36 -5.12
N PHE A 24 -5.06 12.53 -4.89
CA PHE A 24 -3.73 12.67 -4.31
C PHE A 24 -3.60 11.90 -2.98
N LEU A 25 -4.55 12.03 -2.07
CA LEU A 25 -4.53 11.28 -0.80
C LEU A 25 -4.66 9.77 -1.00
N VAL A 26 -5.49 9.32 -1.95
CA VAL A 26 -5.58 7.89 -2.29
C VAL A 26 -4.25 7.37 -2.83
N TYR A 27 -3.57 8.13 -3.70
CA TYR A 27 -2.23 7.79 -4.20
C TYR A 27 -1.19 7.71 -3.07
N VAL A 28 -1.19 8.70 -2.16
CA VAL A 28 -0.31 8.71 -0.98
C VAL A 28 -0.50 7.46 -0.13
N LEU A 29 -1.74 7.08 0.15
CA LEU A 29 -2.07 5.92 0.98
C LEU A 29 -1.81 4.59 0.27
N ALA A 30 -2.20 4.47 -1.00
CA ALA A 30 -2.06 3.23 -1.76
C ALA A 30 -0.57 2.89 -1.98
N ASP A 31 0.19 3.80 -2.58
CA ASP A 31 1.61 3.54 -2.86
C ASP A 31 2.45 3.54 -1.59
N GLY A 32 2.06 4.35 -0.60
CA GLY A 32 2.67 4.34 0.73
C GLY A 32 2.56 3.00 1.44
N THR A 33 1.37 2.39 1.43
CA THR A 33 1.13 1.09 2.09
C THR A 33 1.84 -0.05 1.37
N THR A 34 1.82 -0.05 0.03
CA THR A 34 2.59 -1.02 -0.77
C THR A 34 4.09 -0.90 -0.52
N PHE A 35 4.64 0.32 -0.47
CA PHE A 35 6.05 0.54 -0.22
C PHE A 35 6.46 0.14 1.21
N SER A 36 5.64 0.47 2.21
CA SER A 36 5.88 0.06 3.59
C SER A 36 5.98 -1.47 3.70
N PHE A 37 5.08 -2.20 3.04
CA PHE A 37 5.13 -3.65 2.99
C PHE A 37 6.39 -4.18 2.31
N GLY A 38 6.84 -3.53 1.21
CA GLY A 38 8.11 -3.84 0.55
C GLY A 38 9.31 -3.71 1.46
N LEU A 39 9.39 -2.64 2.26
CA LEU A 39 10.47 -2.46 3.24
C LEU A 39 10.51 -3.56 4.32
N TYR A 40 9.34 -4.00 4.81
CA TYR A 40 9.28 -5.13 5.74
C TYR A 40 9.78 -6.42 5.10
N VAL A 41 9.40 -6.66 3.85
CA VAL A 41 9.82 -7.84 3.08
C VAL A 41 11.32 -7.86 2.82
N ASP A 42 11.93 -6.72 2.48
CA ASP A 42 13.37 -6.64 2.22
C ASP A 42 14.18 -6.96 3.47
N GLU A 43 13.79 -6.42 4.63
CA GLU A 43 14.45 -6.70 5.92
C GLU A 43 14.25 -8.18 6.33
N LEU A 44 13.05 -8.73 6.09
CA LEU A 44 12.75 -10.16 6.30
C LEU A 44 13.63 -11.04 5.41
N ILE A 45 13.84 -10.67 4.15
CA ILE A 45 14.71 -11.42 3.26
C ILE A 45 16.14 -11.42 3.77
N ASP A 46 16.66 -10.28 4.23
CA ASP A 46 18.04 -10.15 4.67
C ASP A 46 18.31 -10.95 5.96
N GLU A 47 17.35 -10.96 6.90
CA GLU A 47 17.44 -11.76 8.13
C GLU A 47 17.27 -13.27 7.88
N TYR A 48 16.28 -13.66 7.04
CA TYR A 48 15.99 -15.07 6.78
C TYR A 48 16.93 -15.73 5.76
N SER A 49 17.60 -14.95 4.89
CA SER A 49 18.64 -15.45 3.98
C SER A 49 19.79 -16.16 4.73
N LYS A 50 20.01 -15.78 6.00
CA LYS A 50 21.02 -16.38 6.89
C LYS A 50 20.53 -17.63 7.64
N SER A 51 19.22 -17.88 7.74
CA SER A 51 18.65 -18.84 8.70
C SER A 51 17.88 -20.03 8.09
N GLN A 52 17.01 -19.84 7.08
CA GLN A 52 16.27 -20.96 6.43
C GLN A 52 15.76 -20.65 5.01
N LYS A 53 16.01 -21.57 4.06
CA LYS A 53 15.59 -21.46 2.64
C LYS A 53 14.06 -21.44 2.43
N ASN A 54 13.28 -22.05 3.32
CA ASN A 54 11.83 -22.19 3.12
C ASN A 54 11.06 -20.88 3.34
N THR A 55 11.50 -20.02 4.26
CA THR A 55 10.82 -18.74 4.55
C THR A 55 11.06 -17.70 3.46
N PHE A 56 12.27 -17.66 2.90
CA PHE A 56 12.62 -16.80 1.77
C PHE A 56 11.70 -17.01 0.56
N LEU A 57 11.39 -18.28 0.24
CA LEU A 57 10.47 -18.62 -0.85
C LEU A 57 9.06 -18.04 -0.63
N ILE A 58 8.55 -18.07 0.60
CA ILE A 58 7.22 -17.54 0.94
C ILE A 58 7.17 -16.03 0.70
N ILE A 59 8.17 -15.32 1.21
CA ILE A 59 8.23 -13.86 1.14
C ILE A 59 8.32 -13.40 -0.32
N SER A 60 9.15 -14.07 -1.13
CA SER A 60 9.27 -13.78 -2.57
C SER A 60 7.96 -14.03 -3.33
N ILE A 61 7.27 -15.14 -3.04
CA ILE A 61 5.94 -15.43 -3.62
C ILE A 61 4.94 -14.34 -3.23
N LEU A 62 4.98 -13.86 -1.99
CA LEU A 62 4.04 -12.86 -1.50
C LEU A 62 4.26 -11.48 -2.14
N ALA A 63 5.53 -11.07 -2.31
CA ALA A 63 5.89 -9.89 -3.07
C ALA A 63 5.47 -10.01 -4.55
N ALA A 64 5.71 -11.16 -5.17
CA ALA A 64 5.31 -11.42 -6.56
C ALA A 64 3.79 -11.39 -6.75
N LEU A 65 3.02 -11.98 -5.83
CA LEU A 65 1.56 -11.95 -5.85
C LEU A 65 1.05 -10.52 -5.70
N THR A 66 1.64 -9.74 -4.80
CA THR A 66 1.23 -8.35 -4.53
C THR A 66 1.36 -7.46 -5.76
N GLN A 67 2.37 -7.70 -6.61
CA GLN A 67 2.56 -6.96 -7.86
C GLN A 67 1.75 -7.55 -9.03
N SER A 68 1.59 -8.87 -9.10
CA SER A 68 0.91 -9.53 -10.23
C SER A 68 -0.61 -9.32 -10.23
N ILE A 69 -1.21 -9.30 -9.04
CA ILE A 69 -2.66 -9.21 -8.84
C ILE A 69 -3.22 -7.88 -9.37
N PRO A 70 -2.64 -6.71 -9.05
CA PRO A 70 -3.09 -5.44 -9.61
C PRO A 70 -3.07 -5.42 -11.13
N LEU A 71 -2.03 -5.97 -11.78
CA LEU A 71 -1.96 -6.01 -13.25
C LEU A 71 -3.10 -6.82 -13.86
N LEU A 72 -3.42 -7.98 -13.27
CA LEU A 72 -4.50 -8.85 -13.76
C LEU A 72 -5.89 -8.30 -13.46
N LEU A 73 -6.09 -7.67 -12.29
CA LEU A 73 -7.40 -7.13 -11.89
C LEU A 73 -7.70 -5.74 -12.46
N SER A 74 -6.70 -4.95 -12.84
CA SER A 74 -6.87 -3.59 -13.37
C SER A 74 -7.96 -3.47 -14.45
N PRO A 75 -7.97 -4.27 -15.53
CA PRO A 75 -9.02 -4.18 -16.56
C PRO A 75 -10.40 -4.58 -16.03
N LEU A 76 -10.48 -5.56 -15.13
CA LEU A 76 -11.73 -6.02 -14.53
C LEU A 76 -12.35 -4.93 -13.64
N VAL A 77 -11.52 -4.28 -12.82
CA VAL A 77 -11.94 -3.17 -11.95
C VAL A 77 -12.31 -1.95 -12.79
N CYS A 78 -11.63 -1.69 -13.90
CA CYS A 78 -11.97 -0.61 -14.83
C CYS A 78 -13.37 -0.80 -15.43
N TRP A 79 -13.69 -2.01 -15.89
CA TRP A 79 -15.03 -2.37 -16.35
C TRP A 79 -16.07 -2.20 -15.23
N TRP A 80 -15.77 -2.67 -14.02
CA TRP A 80 -16.65 -2.53 -12.86
C TRP A 80 -16.92 -1.07 -12.50
N THR A 81 -15.87 -0.26 -12.47
CA THR A 81 -15.94 1.17 -12.13
C THR A 81 -16.80 1.94 -13.13
N THR A 82 -16.68 1.60 -14.42
CA THR A 82 -17.45 2.25 -15.48
C THR A 82 -18.94 1.91 -15.38
N LYS A 83 -19.28 0.70 -14.93
CA LYS A 83 -20.67 0.23 -14.82
C LYS A 83 -21.37 0.68 -13.53
N PHE A 84 -20.67 0.64 -12.39
CA PHE A 84 -21.25 0.88 -11.07
C PHE A 84 -20.86 2.24 -10.46
N GLY A 85 -19.95 2.98 -11.10
CA GLY A 85 -19.46 4.27 -10.66
C GLY A 85 -18.22 4.20 -9.76
N ALA A 86 -17.49 5.31 -9.71
CA ALA A 86 -16.25 5.44 -8.94
C ALA A 86 -16.47 5.37 -7.42
N SER A 87 -17.53 6.02 -6.91
CA SER A 87 -17.78 6.09 -5.46
C SER A 87 -18.11 4.75 -4.82
N LEU A 88 -18.92 3.92 -5.50
CA LEU A 88 -19.26 2.58 -4.98
C LEU A 88 -18.02 1.67 -4.99
N THR A 89 -17.23 1.75 -6.05
CA THR A 89 -16.00 0.96 -6.21
C THR A 89 -14.98 1.32 -5.12
N LEU A 90 -14.80 2.61 -4.82
CA LEU A 90 -13.96 3.08 -3.71
C LEU A 90 -14.43 2.56 -2.35
N PHE A 91 -15.75 2.59 -2.09
CA PHE A 91 -16.32 2.12 -0.82
C PHE A 91 -16.08 0.61 -0.62
N ILE A 92 -16.28 -0.19 -1.66
CA ILE A 92 -15.97 -1.63 -1.65
C ILE A 92 -14.48 -1.85 -1.44
N GLY A 93 -13.62 -1.10 -2.13
CA GLY A 93 -12.17 -1.17 -1.96
C GLY A 93 -11.72 -0.94 -0.53
N CYS A 94 -12.22 0.12 0.12
CA CYS A 94 -11.93 0.40 1.53
C CYS A 94 -12.36 -0.73 2.46
N PHE A 95 -13.52 -1.33 2.22
CA PHE A 95 -14.04 -2.43 3.04
C PHE A 95 -13.20 -3.71 2.87
N VAL A 96 -12.77 -4.01 1.64
CA VAL A 96 -11.88 -5.14 1.32
C VAL A 96 -10.48 -4.92 1.89
N SER A 97 -9.94 -3.69 1.81
CA SER A 97 -8.66 -3.37 2.44
C SER A 97 -8.72 -3.48 3.96
N ALA A 98 -9.80 -3.01 4.60
CA ALA A 98 -9.99 -3.13 6.04
C ALA A 98 -10.08 -4.59 6.49
N SER A 99 -10.81 -5.44 5.76
CA SER A 99 -10.87 -6.88 6.06
C SER A 99 -9.52 -7.56 5.83
N GLY A 100 -8.75 -7.10 4.83
CA GLY A 100 -7.37 -7.49 4.62
C GLY A 100 -6.51 -7.26 5.85
N TYR A 101 -6.51 -6.06 6.45
CA TYR A 101 -5.72 -5.78 7.66
C TYR A 101 -6.16 -6.55 8.92
N ILE A 102 -7.45 -6.90 9.02
CA ILE A 102 -7.99 -7.64 10.18
C ILE A 102 -7.66 -9.14 10.10
N LEU A 103 -7.53 -9.70 8.89
CA LEU A 103 -7.37 -11.13 8.69
C LEU A 103 -6.10 -11.73 9.34
N PRO A 104 -4.91 -11.10 9.24
CA PRO A 104 -3.70 -11.55 9.93
C PRO A 104 -3.84 -11.55 11.45
N PHE A 105 -4.54 -10.55 12.01
CA PHE A 105 -4.74 -10.41 13.45
C PHE A 105 -5.56 -11.59 14.00
N VAL A 106 -6.63 -11.99 13.30
CA VAL A 106 -7.48 -13.12 13.71
C VAL A 106 -6.78 -14.47 13.49
N LEU A 107 -6.04 -14.62 12.39
CA LEU A 107 -5.41 -15.90 12.02
C LEU A 107 -4.13 -16.20 12.82
N HIS A 108 -3.52 -15.20 13.44
CA HIS A 108 -2.45 -15.39 14.43
C HIS A 108 -2.88 -16.33 15.58
N TYR A 109 -4.17 -16.32 15.93
CA TYR A 109 -4.73 -17.16 16.98
C TYR A 109 -4.72 -18.67 16.63
N TYR A 110 -4.69 -19.04 15.34
CA TYR A 110 -4.88 -20.42 14.88
C TYR A 110 -3.58 -21.14 14.43
N LYS A 111 -2.39 -20.56 14.71
CA LYS A 111 -1.05 -21.16 14.48
C LYS A 111 -0.80 -21.74 13.08
N THR A 112 -1.51 -21.28 12.06
CA THR A 112 -1.29 -21.69 10.66
C THR A 112 -0.71 -20.50 9.91
N TYR A 113 0.58 -20.51 9.59
CA TYR A 113 1.26 -19.32 9.06
C TYR A 113 1.19 -19.17 7.53
N TRP A 114 0.95 -20.27 6.79
CA TRP A 114 1.13 -20.32 5.33
C TRP A 114 -0.08 -19.80 4.53
N ILE A 115 -1.27 -20.30 4.85
CA ILE A 115 -2.53 -19.96 4.19
C ILE A 115 -2.96 -18.49 4.42
N PRO A 116 -2.88 -17.93 5.65
CA PRO A 116 -3.29 -16.55 5.89
C PRO A 116 -2.36 -15.52 5.26
N ALA A 117 -1.06 -15.81 5.13
CA ALA A 117 -0.10 -14.88 4.53
C ALA A 117 -0.43 -14.65 3.04
N ILE A 118 -0.65 -15.72 2.29
CA ILE A 118 -1.05 -15.65 0.87
C ILE A 118 -2.42 -14.98 0.73
N GLY A 119 -3.39 -15.37 1.57
CA GLY A 119 -4.73 -14.76 1.58
C GLY A 119 -4.69 -13.25 1.88
N TYR A 120 -3.85 -12.84 2.83
CA TYR A 120 -3.63 -11.44 3.18
C TYR A 120 -3.06 -10.64 2.02
N GLY A 121 -1.95 -11.09 1.42
CA GLY A 121 -1.33 -10.41 0.28
C GLY A 121 -2.31 -10.27 -0.89
N CYS A 122 -3.09 -11.31 -1.18
CA CYS A 122 -4.11 -11.27 -2.22
C CYS A 122 -5.23 -10.26 -1.90
N LEU A 123 -5.82 -10.33 -0.70
CA LEU A 123 -6.92 -9.44 -0.30
C LEU A 123 -6.49 -7.98 -0.25
N LEU A 124 -5.31 -7.71 0.30
CA LEU A 124 -4.77 -6.36 0.39
C LEU A 124 -4.58 -5.77 -1.02
N SER A 125 -3.97 -6.54 -1.92
CA SER A 125 -3.71 -6.12 -3.31
C SER A 125 -5.00 -5.89 -4.09
N VAL A 126 -6.01 -6.76 -3.90
CA VAL A 126 -7.33 -6.57 -4.50
C VAL A 126 -7.97 -5.28 -3.98
N GLY A 127 -8.02 -5.08 -2.66
CA GLY A 127 -8.59 -3.86 -2.07
C GLY A 127 -7.92 -2.58 -2.57
N LEU A 128 -6.59 -2.56 -2.60
CA LEU A 128 -5.80 -1.43 -3.10
C LEU A 128 -6.06 -1.16 -4.60
N THR A 129 -6.18 -2.21 -5.41
CA THR A 129 -6.51 -2.07 -6.85
C THR A 129 -7.90 -1.45 -7.04
N PHE A 130 -8.87 -1.87 -6.22
CA PHE A 130 -10.22 -1.29 -6.22
C PHE A 130 -10.26 0.18 -5.75
N CYS A 131 -9.26 0.65 -5.02
CA CYS A 131 -9.14 2.07 -4.67
C CYS A 131 -8.38 2.88 -5.74
N TYR A 132 -7.31 2.32 -6.29
CA TYR A 132 -6.41 3.00 -7.23
C TYR A 132 -7.08 3.27 -8.59
N VAL A 133 -7.75 2.27 -9.16
CA VAL A 133 -8.38 2.38 -10.48
C VAL A 133 -9.46 3.47 -10.54
N PRO A 134 -10.44 3.58 -9.64
CA PRO A 134 -11.41 4.67 -9.68
C PRO A 134 -10.80 6.04 -9.42
N ALA A 135 -9.76 6.15 -8.59
CA ALA A 135 -9.05 7.41 -8.37
C ALA A 135 -8.39 7.90 -9.68
N TYR A 136 -7.77 7.00 -10.44
CA TYR A 136 -7.21 7.31 -11.76
C TYR A 136 -8.30 7.67 -12.78
N LEU A 137 -9.36 6.87 -12.86
CA LEU A 137 -10.43 7.04 -13.86
C LEU A 137 -11.23 8.33 -13.66
N THR A 138 -11.38 8.82 -12.43
CA THR A 138 -12.21 10.00 -12.14
C THR A 138 -11.60 11.31 -12.68
N LEU A 139 -10.27 11.39 -12.76
CA LEU A 139 -9.56 12.61 -13.20
C LEU A 139 -9.90 13.04 -14.65
N PRO A 140 -9.81 12.17 -15.67
CA PRO A 140 -10.12 12.56 -17.04
C PRO A 140 -11.60 12.88 -17.30
N PHE A 141 -12.52 12.43 -16.44
CA PHE A 141 -13.95 12.78 -16.54
C PHE A 141 -14.25 14.20 -16.06
N TYR A 142 -13.48 14.73 -15.11
CA TYR A 142 -13.71 16.06 -14.54
C TYR A 142 -12.87 17.17 -15.19
N PHE A 143 -11.81 16.81 -15.91
CA PHE A 143 -10.95 17.73 -16.64
C PHE A 143 -10.85 17.27 -18.09
N GLU A 144 -11.49 17.95 -19.04
CA GLU A 144 -11.35 17.62 -20.46
C GLU A 144 -10.09 18.22 -21.07
N ASP A 145 -9.80 19.49 -20.77
CA ASP A 145 -8.68 20.26 -21.35
C ASP A 145 -7.35 20.16 -20.59
N ASP A 146 -7.40 19.72 -19.32
CA ASP A 146 -6.27 19.73 -18.36
C ASP A 146 -5.94 18.33 -17.78
N ARG A 147 -6.29 17.25 -18.51
CA ARG A 147 -6.10 15.84 -18.05
C ARG A 147 -4.69 15.56 -17.55
N GLY A 148 -3.68 15.97 -18.34
CA GLY A 148 -2.28 15.71 -18.01
C GLY A 148 -1.82 16.41 -16.72
N LEU A 149 -2.28 17.64 -16.48
CA LEU A 149 -1.94 18.40 -15.26
C LEU A 149 -2.65 17.81 -14.04
N ALA A 150 -3.94 17.46 -14.16
CA ALA A 150 -4.70 16.86 -13.08
C ALA A 150 -4.15 15.48 -12.68
N THR A 151 -3.85 14.62 -13.66
CA THR A 151 -3.21 13.31 -13.40
C THR A 151 -1.80 13.47 -12.87
N GLY A 152 -1.00 14.40 -13.39
CA GLY A 152 0.35 14.67 -12.88
C GLY A 152 0.34 15.13 -11.42
N LEU A 153 -0.58 16.05 -11.06
CA LEU A 153 -0.75 16.50 -9.68
C LEU A 153 -1.21 15.37 -8.76
N ALA A 154 -2.18 14.55 -9.17
CA ALA A 154 -2.64 13.42 -8.38
C ALA A 154 -1.52 12.38 -8.15
N VAL A 155 -0.79 12.02 -9.21
CA VAL A 155 0.30 11.03 -9.17
C VAL A 155 1.52 11.53 -8.40
N SER A 156 1.75 12.85 -8.35
CA SER A 156 2.83 13.43 -7.53
C SER A 156 2.72 13.04 -6.05
N GLY A 157 1.52 12.70 -5.57
CA GLY A 157 1.27 12.19 -4.22
C GLY A 157 1.93 10.84 -3.95
N SER A 158 2.10 9.99 -4.96
CA SER A 158 2.80 8.71 -4.84
C SER A 158 4.22 8.89 -4.29
N GLY A 159 4.98 9.82 -4.87
CA GLY A 159 6.36 10.09 -4.44
C GLY A 159 6.43 10.63 -3.02
N VAL A 160 5.50 11.53 -2.66
CA VAL A 160 5.39 12.05 -1.28
C VAL A 160 5.06 10.92 -0.30
N GLY A 161 4.11 10.05 -0.66
CA GLY A 161 3.71 8.90 0.17
C GLY A 161 4.85 7.92 0.41
N GLN A 162 5.60 7.58 -0.65
CA GLN A 162 6.76 6.69 -0.54
C GLN A 162 7.83 7.27 0.38
N VAL A 163 8.23 8.53 0.21
CA VAL A 163 9.26 9.16 1.04
C VAL A 163 8.79 9.33 2.49
N ALA A 164 7.55 9.81 2.70
CA ALA A 164 7.02 10.01 4.03
C ALA A 164 6.92 8.69 4.81
N LEU A 165 6.35 7.65 4.20
CA LEU A 165 6.25 6.35 4.85
C LEU A 165 7.61 5.65 4.97
N ALA A 166 8.54 5.83 4.05
CA ALA A 166 9.90 5.34 4.21
C ALA A 166 10.58 5.92 5.47
N ILE A 167 10.44 7.23 5.70
CA ILE A 167 10.99 7.90 6.88
C ILE A 167 10.29 7.41 8.15
N ILE A 168 8.95 7.33 8.12
CA ILE A 168 8.16 6.86 9.27
C ILE A 168 8.53 5.42 9.62
N VAL A 169 8.60 4.52 8.63
CA VAL A 169 8.94 3.11 8.82
C VAL A 169 10.37 2.97 9.35
N LYS A 170 11.35 3.71 8.80
CA LYS A 170 12.72 3.72 9.32
C LYS A 170 12.82 4.28 10.74
N ALA A 171 12.11 5.37 11.04
CA ALA A 171 12.06 5.92 12.39
C ALA A 171 11.43 4.92 13.37
N CYS A 172 10.37 4.23 12.93
CA CYS A 172 9.73 3.17 13.69
C CYS A 172 10.69 1.98 13.91
N PHE A 173 11.48 1.59 12.91
CA PHE A 173 12.50 0.55 13.09
C PHE A 173 13.59 0.93 14.09
N ILE A 174 13.98 2.21 14.16
CA ILE A 174 15.00 2.70 15.09
C ILE A 174 14.48 2.75 16.54
N GLU A 175 13.22 3.16 16.75
CA GLU A 175 12.62 3.18 18.11
C GLU A 175 12.09 1.81 18.56
N TYR A 176 11.63 0.96 17.64
CA TYR A 176 10.91 -0.28 17.96
C TYR A 176 11.63 -1.57 17.53
N GLU A 177 12.86 -1.51 17.01
CA GLU A 177 13.78 -2.63 16.81
C GLU A 177 13.14 -3.96 16.33
N TRP A 178 12.41 -4.00 15.19
CA TRP A 178 11.65 -5.18 14.66
C TRP A 178 10.59 -5.80 15.61
N ARG A 179 10.71 -5.48 16.88
CA ARG A 179 10.06 -5.96 18.08
C ARG A 179 8.94 -5.09 18.52
N GLY A 180 8.64 -3.94 17.92
CA GLY A 180 7.35 -3.26 18.05
C GLY A 180 6.29 -3.90 17.15
N ALA A 181 6.69 -4.20 15.92
CA ALA A 181 5.93 -5.02 14.99
C ALA A 181 5.85 -6.48 15.47
N SER A 182 6.83 -6.93 16.27
CA SER A 182 6.74 -8.15 17.05
C SER A 182 6.45 -7.99 18.55
N LEU A 183 6.07 -6.83 19.14
CA LEU A 183 5.84 -6.71 20.61
C LEU A 183 4.42 -7.10 20.95
N ILE A 184 3.54 -7.02 19.96
CA ILE A 184 2.26 -7.74 19.97
C ILE A 184 2.51 -9.26 19.82
N THR A 185 3.67 -9.67 19.30
CA THR A 185 4.05 -11.08 19.04
C THR A 185 5.03 -11.68 20.08
N GLU A 186 5.67 -10.89 20.93
CA GLU A 186 6.81 -11.34 21.75
C GLU A 186 6.51 -11.34 23.26
N VAL A 187 5.43 -10.72 23.70
CA VAL A 187 4.99 -10.76 25.12
C VAL A 187 4.41 -12.12 25.52
N SER A 188 4.34 -13.12 24.64
CA SER A 188 3.89 -14.47 25.01
C SER A 188 4.73 -15.58 24.38
N GLY A 189 6.01 -15.59 24.76
CA GLY A 189 6.68 -16.84 25.10
C GLY A 189 7.42 -17.55 23.97
N GLN A 190 8.67 -17.17 23.76
CA GLN A 190 9.73 -18.17 23.60
C GLN A 190 11.08 -17.57 24.03
N LYS A 191 11.62 -18.10 25.13
CA LYS A 191 13.02 -17.88 25.52
C LYS A 191 13.91 -18.36 24.37
N PHE A 192 14.70 -17.47 23.77
CA PHE A 192 15.91 -17.83 23.03
C PHE A 192 17.09 -17.05 23.64
N PRO A 193 18.23 -17.71 23.88
CA PRO A 193 19.31 -17.16 24.69
C PRO A 193 20.05 -16.04 23.94
N LEU A 194 20.20 -14.93 24.65
CA LEU A 194 21.09 -13.82 24.29
C LEU A 194 22.52 -14.34 24.13
N GLN A 195 23.16 -14.13 22.99
CA GLN A 195 24.63 -14.04 22.95
C GLN A 195 25.03 -12.55 22.83
N PRO A 196 25.89 -12.06 23.72
CA PRO A 196 26.24 -10.65 23.78
C PRO A 196 27.15 -10.27 22.62
N ILE A 197 26.79 -9.20 21.91
CA ILE A 197 27.66 -8.50 20.98
C ILE A 197 28.80 -7.91 21.81
N THR A 198 30.00 -8.50 21.69
CA THR A 198 31.22 -7.94 22.29
C THR A 198 31.83 -7.02 21.24
N VAL A 199 31.87 -5.73 21.54
CA VAL A 199 32.53 -4.71 20.71
C VAL A 199 34.02 -4.76 21.02
N THR A 200 34.83 -5.16 20.04
CA THR A 200 36.25 -4.80 19.90
C THR A 200 36.61 -4.73 18.43
#